data_AF-A0A383ABZ8-F1
#
_entry.id   AF-A0A383ABZ8-F1
#
_cell.length_a   1.000
_cell.length_b   1.000
_cell.length_c   1.000
_cell.angle_alpha   90.00
_cell.angle_beta   90.00
_cell.angle_gamma   90.00
#
_symmetry.space_group_name_H-M   'P 1'
#
loop_
_entity.id
_entity.type
_entity.pdbx_description
1 polymer ?
#
loop_
_entity_poly.entity_id
_entity_poly.type
_entity_poly.pdbx_seq_one_letter_code
_entity_poly.pdbx_strand_id
1 'polypeptide(L)'
;MLNRIKAIVIAVLAAFLTTYSAYAAGIQLQPAGAIHLDFHKSALVDKNRVTGAFLGGSIKLGDGQGSVEGCIEDAYVQSNGNINFDIRCHVTMDDDAAILVNYAGVLIPDEKFWDLLLGGKSVTP
;
A
#
# COMPACT_ATOMS: atom_id res chain seq x y z
N MET A 1 -35.24 47.09 15.88
CA MET A 1 -33.91 46.98 15.24
C MET A 1 -33.00 45.95 15.91
N LEU A 2 -32.84 45.99 17.25
CA LEU A 2 -31.91 45.14 17.99
C LEU A 2 -32.09 43.62 17.78
N ASN A 3 -33.32 43.12 17.70
CA ASN A 3 -33.59 41.69 17.46
C ASN A 3 -33.20 41.21 16.05
N ARG A 4 -33.24 42.10 15.04
CA ARG A 4 -32.82 41.75 13.67
C ARG A 4 -31.30 41.66 13.57
N ILE A 5 -30.57 42.52 14.28
CA ILE A 5 -29.10 42.50 14.35
C ILE A 5 -28.62 41.20 15.02
N LYS A 6 -29.25 40.78 16.12
CA LYS A 6 -28.93 39.50 16.80
C LYS A 6 -29.12 38.30 15.87
N ALA A 7 -30.23 38.25 15.13
CA ALA A 7 -30.50 37.16 14.20
C ALA A 7 -29.45 37.07 13.07
N ILE A 8 -29.04 38.22 12.52
CA ILE A 8 -28.01 38.29 11.47
C ILE A 8 -26.66 37.81 12.01
N VAL A 9 -26.25 38.26 13.20
CA VAL A 9 -24.98 37.84 13.82
C VAL A 9 -24.96 36.33 14.08
N ILE A 10 -26.04 35.76 14.60
CA ILE A 10 -26.16 34.32 14.83
C ILE A 10 -26.07 33.53 13.51
N ALA A 11 -26.74 34.00 12.46
CA ALA A 11 -26.71 33.34 11.15
C ALA A 11 -25.30 33.37 10.51
N VAL A 12 -24.58 34.49 10.64
CA VAL A 12 -23.21 34.61 10.16
C VAL A 12 -22.27 33.69 10.94
N LEU A 13 -22.35 33.67 12.28
CA LEU A 13 -21.56 32.75 13.12
C LEU A 13 -21.84 31.27 12.80
N ALA A 14 -23.11 30.91 12.56
CA ALA A 14 -23.48 29.55 12.18
C ALA A 14 -22.91 29.16 10.80
N ALA A 15 -22.88 30.08 9.83
CA ALA A 15 -22.28 29.85 8.51
C ALA A 15 -20.74 29.73 8.57
N PHE A 16 -20.09 30.44 9.49
CA PHE A 16 -18.65 30.29 9.72
C PHE A 16 -18.30 28.96 10.43
N LEU A 17 -19.17 28.45 11.30
CA LEU A 17 -18.94 27.17 12.01
C LEU A 17 -19.10 25.94 11.08
N THR A 18 -19.96 26.01 10.06
CA THR A 18 -20.17 24.89 9.11
C THR A 18 -19.11 24.78 8.02
N THR A 19 -18.33 25.84 7.78
CA THR A 19 -17.23 25.83 6.79
C THR A 19 -15.91 25.35 7.39
N TYR A 20 -15.76 25.38 8.72
CA TYR A 20 -14.55 24.93 9.41
C TYR A 20 -14.43 23.40 9.49
N SER A 21 -15.55 22.67 9.46
CA SER A 21 -15.57 21.21 9.55
C SER A 21 -15.16 20.50 8.25
N ALA A 22 -15.12 21.20 7.11
CA ALA A 22 -14.73 20.62 5.82
C ALA A 22 -13.21 20.42 5.67
N TYR A 23 -12.39 21.08 6.48
CA TYR A 23 -10.92 21.03 6.38
C TYR A 23 -10.25 20.00 7.30
N ALA A 24 -11.04 19.19 8.02
CA ALA A 24 -10.53 18.18 8.95
C ALA A 24 -10.70 16.73 8.46
N ALA A 25 -11.18 16.52 7.23
CA ALA A 25 -11.11 15.20 6.63
C ALA A 25 -9.64 14.91 6.30
N GLY A 26 -8.95 14.19 7.19
CA GLY A 26 -7.58 13.70 6.93
C GLY A 26 -7.51 12.84 5.66
N ILE A 27 -6.33 12.30 5.35
CA ILE A 27 -6.15 11.44 4.17
C ILE A 27 -7.13 10.26 4.27
N GLN A 28 -8.10 10.21 3.35
CA GLN A 28 -9.02 9.10 3.22
C GLN A 28 -8.50 8.14 2.17
N LEU A 29 -8.17 6.92 2.59
CA LEU A 29 -7.79 5.85 1.68
C LEU A 29 -9.06 5.18 1.17
N GLN A 30 -9.14 4.97 -0.15
CA GLN A 30 -10.17 4.15 -0.78
C GLN A 30 -9.51 2.90 -1.38
N PRO A 31 -10.06 1.70 -1.16
CA PRO A 31 -9.57 0.49 -1.82
C PRO A 31 -9.67 0.64 -3.33
N ALA A 32 -8.54 0.65 -4.03
CA ALA A 32 -8.49 0.74 -5.49
C ALA A 32 -8.54 -0.64 -6.16
N GLY A 33 -8.17 -1.69 -5.43
CA GLY A 33 -7.99 -3.02 -5.99
C GLY A 33 -7.14 -3.94 -5.12
N ALA A 34 -6.74 -5.06 -5.70
CA ALA A 34 -5.85 -6.03 -5.08
C ALA A 34 -4.91 -6.63 -6.14
N ILE A 35 -3.70 -6.98 -5.71
CA ILE A 35 -2.73 -7.72 -6.50
C ILE A 35 -2.37 -8.99 -5.74
N HIS A 36 -2.35 -10.12 -6.43
CA HIS A 36 -1.86 -11.39 -5.94
C HIS A 36 -0.60 -11.75 -6.71
N LEU A 37 0.47 -12.09 -5.99
CA LEU A 37 1.77 -12.41 -6.57
C LEU A 37 2.12 -13.86 -6.26
N ASP A 38 2.36 -14.65 -7.31
CA ASP A 38 2.72 -16.05 -7.15
C ASP A 38 4.23 -16.15 -6.89
N PHE A 39 4.59 -16.39 -5.64
CA PHE A 39 5.98 -16.57 -5.24
C PHE A 39 6.61 -17.77 -5.96
N HIS A 40 7.74 -17.54 -6.63
CA HIS A 40 8.47 -18.59 -7.33
C HIS A 40 9.76 -18.98 -6.61
N LYS A 41 10.62 -18.00 -6.33
CA LYS A 41 11.88 -18.23 -5.61
C LYS A 41 12.43 -16.94 -5.00
N SER A 42 13.29 -17.10 -4.00
CA SER A 42 14.14 -16.02 -3.48
C SER A 42 15.55 -16.52 -3.21
N ALA A 43 16.52 -15.60 -3.20
CA ALA A 43 17.91 -15.90 -2.91
C ALA A 43 18.60 -14.70 -2.25
N LEU A 44 19.55 -14.99 -1.36
CA LEU A 44 20.52 -14.01 -0.89
C LEU A 44 21.58 -13.81 -1.99
N VAL A 45 21.77 -12.57 -2.44
CA VAL A 45 22.76 -12.20 -3.47
C VAL A 45 23.99 -11.51 -2.90
N ASP A 46 23.88 -10.96 -1.69
CA ASP A 46 24.97 -10.48 -0.84
C ASP A 46 24.51 -10.60 0.62
N LYS A 47 25.40 -10.36 1.60
CA LYS A 47 25.17 -10.52 3.05
C LYS A 47 23.79 -10.06 3.52
N ASN A 48 23.35 -8.90 3.01
CA ASN A 48 22.12 -8.24 3.43
C ASN A 48 21.12 -8.06 2.29
N ARG A 49 21.40 -8.55 1.08
CA ARG A 49 20.58 -8.29 -0.11
C ARG A 49 19.89 -9.57 -0.55
N VAL A 50 18.57 -9.51 -0.67
CA VAL A 50 17.70 -10.61 -1.10
C VAL A 50 17.09 -10.21 -2.45
N THR A 51 17.04 -11.14 -3.39
CA THR A 51 16.23 -10.98 -4.61
C THR A 51 15.15 -12.05 -4.64
N GLY A 52 13.96 -11.67 -5.08
CA GLY A 52 12.81 -12.54 -5.26
C GLY A 52 12.31 -12.51 -6.69
N ALA A 53 11.73 -13.61 -7.15
CA ALA A 53 10.97 -13.68 -8.39
C ALA A 53 9.57 -14.20 -8.09
N PHE A 54 8.58 -13.50 -8.66
CA PHE A 54 7.18 -13.88 -8.64
C PHE A 54 6.78 -14.08 -10.09
N LEU A 55 6.51 -15.31 -10.52
CA LEU A 55 6.33 -15.65 -11.95
C LEU A 55 4.88 -16.04 -12.23
N GLY A 56 3.98 -15.11 -11.97
CA GLY A 56 2.55 -15.32 -12.08
C GLY A 56 1.79 -14.47 -11.07
N GLY A 57 0.46 -14.52 -11.17
CA GLY A 57 -0.45 -13.86 -10.27
C GLY A 57 -1.59 -13.17 -11.00
N SER A 58 -2.35 -12.37 -10.26
CA SER A 58 -3.51 -11.64 -10.79
C SER A 58 -3.57 -10.23 -10.23
N ILE A 59 -4.20 -9.34 -10.97
CA ILE A 59 -4.53 -8.00 -10.51
C ILE A 59 -6.02 -7.74 -10.73
N LYS A 60 -6.63 -7.00 -9.80
CA LYS A 60 -7.96 -6.43 -9.95
C LYS A 60 -7.92 -4.96 -9.55
N LEU A 61 -8.34 -4.06 -10.44
CA LEU A 61 -8.41 -2.61 -10.22
C LEU A 61 -9.82 -2.13 -10.58
N GLY A 62 -10.65 -1.84 -9.58
CA GLY A 62 -12.09 -1.60 -9.79
C GLY A 62 -12.77 -2.79 -10.50
N ASP A 63 -13.34 -2.53 -11.67
CA ASP A 63 -13.98 -3.54 -12.53
C ASP A 63 -13.00 -4.18 -13.53
N GLY A 64 -11.77 -3.66 -13.65
CA GLY A 64 -10.72 -4.22 -14.49
C GLY A 64 -9.99 -5.37 -13.80
N GLN A 65 -9.55 -6.33 -14.59
CA GLN A 65 -8.72 -7.45 -14.15
C GLN A 65 -7.61 -7.73 -15.16
N GLY A 66 -6.59 -8.46 -14.71
CA GLY A 66 -5.46 -8.82 -15.55
C GLY A 66 -4.57 -9.88 -14.90
N SER A 67 -3.50 -10.23 -15.63
CA SER A 67 -2.50 -11.20 -15.20
C SER A 67 -1.17 -10.52 -14.87
N VAL A 68 -0.53 -10.98 -13.80
CA VAL A 68 0.85 -10.61 -13.49
C VAL A 68 1.76 -11.58 -14.24
N GLU A 69 2.50 -11.08 -15.22
CA GLU A 69 3.40 -11.92 -16.02
C GLU A 69 4.67 -12.27 -15.25
N GLY A 70 5.15 -11.31 -14.46
CA GLY A 70 6.25 -11.54 -13.56
C GLY A 70 6.66 -10.29 -12.79
N CYS A 71 7.19 -10.49 -11.60
CA CYS A 71 7.81 -9.46 -10.78
C CYS A 71 9.21 -9.87 -10.35
N ILE A 72 10.08 -8.87 -10.24
CA ILE A 72 11.38 -9.01 -9.59
C ILE A 72 11.36 -8.14 -8.33
N GLU A 73 11.76 -8.74 -7.23
CA GLU A 73 12.00 -8.09 -5.95
C GLU A 73 13.50 -7.87 -5.74
N ASP A 74 13.83 -6.70 -5.21
CA ASP A 74 15.12 -6.36 -4.65
C ASP A 74 14.90 -5.85 -3.21
N ALA A 75 15.39 -6.61 -2.24
CA ALA A 75 15.21 -6.33 -0.83
C ALA A 75 16.56 -6.25 -0.09
N TYR A 76 16.59 -5.44 0.96
CA TYR A 76 17.77 -5.20 1.79
C TYR A 76 17.42 -5.27 3.27
N VAL A 77 18.06 -6.19 3.98
CA VAL A 77 17.97 -6.35 5.43
C VAL A 77 18.91 -5.34 6.10
N GLN A 78 18.32 -4.38 6.79
CA GLN A 78 19.05 -3.35 7.52
C GLN A 78 19.64 -3.91 8.83
N SER A 79 20.63 -3.20 9.39
CA SER A 79 21.31 -3.60 10.64
C SER A 79 20.38 -3.65 11.86
N ASN A 80 19.25 -2.94 11.82
CA ASN A 80 18.22 -2.98 12.85
C ASN A 80 17.17 -4.09 12.63
N GLY A 81 17.37 -4.93 11.61
CA GLY A 81 16.45 -6.02 11.24
C GLY A 81 15.30 -5.61 10.31
N ASN A 82 15.11 -4.32 9.99
CA ASN A 82 14.09 -3.91 9.03
C ASN A 82 14.43 -4.40 7.61
N ILE A 83 13.42 -4.67 6.79
CA ILE A 83 13.63 -5.10 5.40
C ILE A 83 13.06 -4.00 4.49
N ASN A 84 13.93 -3.32 3.76
CA ASN A 84 13.50 -2.44 2.67
C ASN A 84 13.33 -3.29 1.42
N PHE A 85 12.27 -3.08 0.65
CA PHE A 85 12.07 -3.82 -0.59
C PHE A 85 11.51 -2.92 -1.70
N ASP A 86 11.82 -3.28 -2.94
CA ASP A 86 11.28 -2.73 -4.18
C ASP A 86 10.87 -3.93 -5.07
N ILE A 87 9.60 -3.98 -5.45
CA ILE A 87 9.03 -4.99 -6.34
C ILE A 87 8.55 -4.30 -7.60
N ARG A 88 9.00 -4.79 -8.75
CA ARG A 88 8.57 -4.30 -10.07
C ARG A 88 7.92 -5.41 -10.85
N CYS A 89 6.68 -5.20 -11.27
CA CYS A 89 5.88 -6.20 -11.98
C CYS A 89 5.49 -5.72 -13.37
N HIS A 90 5.57 -6.62 -14.33
CA HIS A 90 4.90 -6.48 -15.63
C HIS A 90 3.53 -7.14 -15.56
N VAL A 91 2.50 -6.42 -15.98
CA VAL A 91 1.10 -6.81 -15.90
C VAL A 91 0.42 -6.54 -17.23
N THR A 92 -0.37 -7.50 -17.69
CA THR A 92 -1.22 -7.38 -18.87
C THR A 92 -2.68 -7.48 -18.45
N MET A 93 -3.44 -6.43 -18.72
CA MET A 93 -4.88 -6.34 -18.44
C MET A 93 -5.68 -7.09 -19.51
N ASP A 94 -6.93 -7.41 -19.20
CA ASP A 94 -7.84 -8.14 -20.12
C ASP A 94 -8.17 -7.37 -21.42
N ASP A 95 -7.91 -6.07 -21.48
CA ASP A 95 -8.03 -5.21 -22.66
C ASP A 95 -6.70 -5.01 -23.41
N ASP A 96 -5.72 -5.88 -23.16
CA ASP A 96 -4.36 -5.84 -23.68
C ASP A 96 -3.52 -4.62 -23.24
N ALA A 97 -4.02 -3.81 -22.30
CA ALA A 97 -3.23 -2.73 -21.72
C ALA A 97 -2.09 -3.27 -20.85
N ALA A 98 -0.88 -2.72 -21.03
CA ALA A 98 0.27 -3.05 -20.20
C ALA A 98 0.40 -2.07 -19.01
N ILE A 99 0.64 -2.61 -17.82
CA ILE A 99 0.88 -1.85 -16.59
C ILE A 99 2.24 -2.25 -16.00
N LEU A 100 3.04 -1.25 -15.65
CA LEU A 100 4.22 -1.43 -14.79
C LEU A 100 3.82 -1.07 -13.35
N VAL A 101 3.78 -2.06 -12.47
CA VAL A 101 3.57 -1.83 -11.03
C VAL A 101 4.93 -1.71 -10.36
N ASN A 102 5.14 -0.63 -9.62
CA ASN A 102 6.27 -0.48 -8.70
C ASN A 102 5.71 -0.38 -7.27
N TYR A 103 6.07 -1.34 -6.43
CA TYR A 103 5.67 -1.41 -5.04
C TYR A 103 6.91 -1.49 -4.15
N ALA A 104 7.14 -0.44 -3.37
CA ALA A 104 8.26 -0.36 -2.45
C ALA A 104 7.75 -0.11 -1.02
N GLY A 105 8.48 -0.64 -0.05
CA GLY A 105 8.09 -0.55 1.34
C GLY A 105 9.19 -0.93 2.31
N VAL A 106 8.83 -0.87 3.59
CA VAL A 106 9.67 -1.33 4.71
C VAL A 106 8.85 -2.31 5.52
N LEU A 107 9.31 -3.55 5.61
CA LEU A 107 8.81 -4.49 6.61
C LEU A 107 9.54 -4.18 7.93
N ILE A 108 8.77 -4.01 8.99
CA ILE A 108 9.28 -3.82 10.35
C ILE A 108 8.93 -5.09 11.12
N PRO A 109 9.87 -6.04 11.27
CA PRO A 109 9.63 -7.29 11.98
C PRO A 109 9.30 -7.04 13.46
N ASP A 110 8.37 -7.82 14.00
CA ASP A 110 8.23 -7.94 15.45
C ASP A 110 9.29 -8.88 16.03
N GLU A 111 9.30 -9.03 17.37
CA GLU A 111 10.27 -9.87 18.07
C GLU A 111 10.21 -11.35 17.68
N LYS A 112 9.08 -11.84 17.16
CA LYS A 112 8.85 -13.26 16.83
C LYS A 112 9.07 -13.57 15.36
N PHE A 113 9.06 -12.55 14.50
CA PHE A 113 9.14 -12.68 13.06
C PHE A 113 10.25 -13.60 12.59
N TRP A 114 11.49 -13.35 13.06
CA TRP A 114 12.66 -14.10 12.59
C TRP A 114 12.63 -15.56 13.04
N ASP A 115 12.19 -15.82 14.26
CA ASP A 115 12.05 -17.19 14.77
C ASP A 115 10.98 -17.98 14.01
N LEU A 116 9.87 -17.33 13.65
CA LEU A 116 8.81 -17.94 12.86
C LEU A 116 9.26 -18.19 11.42
N LEU A 117 9.85 -17.19 10.77
CA LEU A 117 10.31 -17.27 9.39
C LEU A 117 11.38 -18.36 9.22
N LEU A 118 12.42 -18.33 10.06
CA LEU A 118 13.51 -19.30 10.01
C LEU A 118 13.07 -20.69 10.47
N GLY A 119 12.04 -20.77 11.31
CA GLY A 119 11.39 -22.02 11.70
C GLY A 119 10.46 -22.62 10.66
N GLY A 120 10.33 -22.01 9.47
CA GLY A 120 9.43 -22.47 8.41
C GLY A 120 7.95 -22.34 8.75
N LYS A 121 7.60 -21.45 9.68
CA LYS A 121 6.23 -21.18 10.10
C LYS A 121 5.68 -19.96 9.35
N SER A 122 4.35 -19.91 9.23
CA SER A 122 3.68 -18.74 8.68
C SER A 122 3.88 -17.52 9.59
N VAL A 123 4.27 -16.41 8.98
CA VAL A 123 4.26 -15.08 9.59
C VAL A 123 2.96 -14.39 9.14
N THR A 124 2.21 -13.83 10.09
CA THR A 124 1.01 -13.04 9.81
C THR A 124 1.26 -11.57 10.14
N PRO A 125 0.62 -10.62 9.42
CA PRO A 125 0.62 -9.21 9.81
C PRO A 125 0.05 -8.95 11.20
#